data_AF-A0A1B6H8Q8-F1
#
_entry.id   AF-A0A1B6H8Q8-F1
#
_cell.length_a   1.000
_cell.length_b   1.000
_cell.length_c   1.000
_cell.angle_alpha   90.00
_cell.angle_beta   90.00
_cell.angle_gamma   90.00
#
_symmetry.space_group_name_H-M   'P 1'
#
loop_
_entity.id
_entity.type
_entity.pdbx_description
1 polymer ?
#
loop_
_entity_poly.entity_id
_entity_poly.type
_entity_poly.pdbx_seq_one_letter_code
_entity_poly.pdbx_strand_id
1 'polypeptide(L)'
;TRGAKKIVLTSRSGVKTGYQSLCVRRWREQNIQVFVSTADVTNPKGAEQLIKEATKLGPVGGIFNLAVVLRDAFMENQSAADFATVCRPKVEGTKQLDAISRKLCPELDYFVAFSSVSCGRGNAGQVNYGLANSAMERICEARQAAGLPGVAIQWGAIGDVGLILETMGDNETVVGGTLPQRMSSCLATMDKFLQQPHAVLASMVLAEKRKSGGEANQVGLLEAVGNILGIKDVKTVNPANTLADLGMDSLMGAEIKQTLERNYDLVLSAQEIRGLTFGKLSELSSGGDGGEAAPTQAPAATDAAPVKDTTQVQFQAAELVPKETLKQLPSKSSSGTPIFIVHPIEGVVTALQALAAQLPCPVYGLQCTTQAPLESIQKLAAFYIQVYLLSSSSN
;
A
#
# COMPACT_ATOMS: atom_id res chain seq x y z
N THR A 1 -4.68 -19.83 -23.55
CA THR A 1 -3.83 -20.99 -23.16
C THR A 1 -4.54 -21.97 -22.24
N ARG A 2 -5.34 -21.53 -21.26
CA ARG A 2 -6.05 -22.41 -20.29
C ARG A 2 -7.52 -22.71 -20.65
N GLY A 3 -7.87 -22.66 -21.94
CA GLY A 3 -9.18 -23.11 -22.43
C GLY A 3 -10.35 -22.12 -22.39
N ALA A 4 -10.25 -20.96 -21.72
CA ALA A 4 -11.32 -19.96 -21.72
C ALA A 4 -11.62 -19.44 -23.14
N LYS A 5 -12.88 -19.55 -23.59
CA LYS A 5 -13.35 -19.10 -24.92
C LYS A 5 -14.39 -17.98 -24.87
N LYS A 6 -14.87 -17.61 -23.68
CA LYS A 6 -15.90 -16.58 -23.47
C LYS A 6 -15.36 -15.61 -22.42
N ILE A 7 -15.14 -14.36 -22.80
CA ILE A 7 -14.47 -13.36 -21.96
C ILE A 7 -15.29 -12.07 -22.01
N VAL A 8 -15.66 -11.57 -20.82
CA VAL A 8 -16.21 -10.21 -20.67
C VAL A 8 -15.15 -9.35 -19.99
N LEU A 9 -14.72 -8.30 -20.68
CA LEU A 9 -13.79 -7.31 -20.15
C LEU A 9 -14.58 -6.07 -19.73
N THR A 10 -14.35 -5.56 -18.52
CA THR A 10 -15.01 -4.34 -18.04
C THR A 10 -14.07 -3.16 -18.14
N SER A 11 -14.58 -2.02 -18.63
CA SER A 11 -13.86 -0.76 -18.68
C SER A 11 -14.84 0.39 -18.64
N ARG A 12 -14.60 1.38 -17.77
CA ARG A 12 -15.43 2.60 -17.68
C ARG A 12 -15.54 3.35 -19.00
N SER A 13 -14.58 3.15 -19.91
CA SER A 13 -14.47 3.92 -21.15
C SER A 13 -14.19 3.05 -22.39
N GLY A 14 -14.45 1.73 -22.29
CA GLY A 14 -14.18 0.80 -23.38
C GLY A 14 -12.71 0.71 -23.79
N VAL A 15 -12.48 0.38 -25.06
CA VAL A 15 -11.15 0.29 -25.69
C VAL A 15 -10.65 1.70 -26.05
N LYS A 16 -9.44 2.02 -25.61
CA LYS A 16 -8.81 3.34 -25.79
C LYS A 16 -7.49 3.34 -26.55
N THR A 17 -6.81 2.18 -26.63
CA THR A 17 -5.47 2.11 -27.24
C THR A 17 -5.42 1.13 -28.41
N GLY A 18 -4.48 1.37 -29.33
CA GLY A 18 -4.23 0.46 -30.46
C GLY A 18 -3.85 -0.94 -29.99
N TYR A 19 -3.09 -1.06 -28.90
CA TYR A 19 -2.74 -2.35 -28.29
C TYR A 19 -3.96 -3.12 -27.78
N GLN A 20 -4.87 -2.45 -27.06
CA GLN A 20 -6.12 -3.07 -26.58
C GLN A 20 -6.99 -3.57 -27.75
N SER A 21 -7.14 -2.74 -28.80
CA SER A 21 -7.87 -3.11 -30.02
C SER A 21 -7.24 -4.31 -30.73
N LEU A 22 -5.92 -4.33 -30.85
CA LEU A 22 -5.17 -5.45 -31.44
C LEU A 22 -5.39 -6.76 -30.67
N CYS A 23 -5.31 -6.73 -29.33
CA CYS A 23 -5.51 -7.91 -28.50
C CYS A 23 -6.94 -8.48 -28.63
N VAL A 24 -7.97 -7.63 -28.54
CA VAL A 24 -9.37 -8.04 -28.71
C VAL A 24 -9.60 -8.66 -30.09
N ARG A 25 -9.06 -8.03 -31.15
CA ARG A 25 -9.17 -8.55 -32.51
C ARG A 25 -8.49 -9.91 -32.67
N ARG A 26 -7.25 -10.06 -32.20
CA ARG A 26 -6.52 -11.34 -32.26
C ARG A 26 -7.24 -12.47 -31.54
N TRP A 27 -7.85 -12.20 -30.39
CA TRP A 27 -8.65 -13.21 -29.69
C TRP A 27 -9.90 -13.59 -30.47
N ARG A 28 -10.60 -12.64 -31.10
CA ARG A 28 -11.75 -12.92 -31.96
C ARG A 28 -11.37 -13.74 -33.20
N GLU A 29 -10.23 -13.43 -33.83
CA GLU A 29 -9.66 -14.22 -34.94
C GLU A 29 -9.34 -15.67 -34.52
N GLN A 30 -9.08 -15.91 -33.24
CA GLN A 30 -8.88 -17.24 -32.64
C GLN A 30 -10.20 -17.89 -32.15
N ASN A 31 -11.36 -17.38 -32.58
CA ASN A 31 -12.69 -17.84 -32.18
C ASN A 31 -12.98 -17.72 -30.67
N ILE A 32 -12.34 -16.78 -29.98
CA ILE A 32 -12.68 -16.42 -28.60
C ILE A 32 -13.75 -15.33 -28.63
N GLN A 33 -14.86 -15.56 -27.95
CA GLN A 33 -15.94 -14.57 -27.80
C GLN A 33 -15.52 -13.55 -26.75
N VAL A 34 -15.13 -12.35 -27.20
CA VAL A 34 -14.72 -11.24 -26.34
C VAL A 34 -15.75 -10.12 -26.41
N PHE A 35 -16.39 -9.84 -25.28
CA PHE A 35 -17.29 -8.72 -25.09
C PHE A 35 -16.65 -7.66 -24.18
N VAL A 36 -16.75 -6.38 -24.55
CA VAL A 36 -16.25 -5.27 -23.74
C VAL A 36 -17.46 -4.54 -23.16
N SER A 37 -17.65 -4.67 -21.86
CA SER A 37 -18.75 -4.03 -21.12
C SER A 37 -18.28 -2.72 -20.49
N THR A 38 -19.17 -1.73 -20.47
CA THR A 38 -19.00 -0.47 -19.75
C THR A 38 -19.87 -0.41 -18.49
N ALA A 39 -20.46 -1.53 -18.06
CA ALA A 39 -21.29 -1.59 -16.86
C ALA A 39 -20.47 -1.23 -15.60
N ASP A 40 -20.99 -0.30 -14.80
CA ASP A 40 -20.36 0.11 -13.55
C ASP A 40 -20.69 -0.89 -12.42
N VAL A 41 -19.77 -1.80 -12.15
CA VAL A 41 -19.92 -2.83 -11.11
C VAL A 41 -19.92 -2.28 -9.69
N THR A 42 -19.70 -0.99 -9.48
CA THR A 42 -19.66 -0.39 -8.14
C THR A 42 -21.05 -0.04 -7.61
N ASN A 43 -22.11 -0.39 -8.35
CA ASN A 43 -23.50 -0.31 -7.90
C ASN A 43 -24.26 -1.61 -8.27
N PRO A 44 -25.36 -1.94 -7.56
CA PRO A 44 -26.06 -3.20 -7.76
C PRO A 44 -26.56 -3.43 -9.19
N LYS A 45 -27.09 -2.39 -9.83
CA LYS A 45 -27.65 -2.48 -11.19
C LYS A 45 -26.58 -2.80 -12.23
N GLY A 46 -25.43 -2.14 -12.15
CA GLY A 46 -24.33 -2.38 -13.08
C GLY A 46 -23.66 -3.74 -12.86
N ALA A 47 -23.53 -4.20 -11.61
CA ALA A 47 -23.06 -5.56 -11.34
C ALA A 47 -24.02 -6.63 -11.87
N GLU A 48 -25.33 -6.45 -11.67
CA GLU A 48 -26.35 -7.36 -12.23
C GLU A 48 -26.35 -7.35 -13.76
N GLN A 49 -26.24 -6.18 -14.37
CA GLN A 49 -26.12 -6.04 -15.82
C GLN A 49 -24.91 -6.80 -16.35
N LEU A 50 -23.73 -6.63 -15.74
CA LEU A 50 -22.51 -7.33 -16.14
C LEU A 50 -22.69 -8.85 -16.10
N ILE A 51 -23.25 -9.38 -15.02
CA ILE A 51 -23.46 -10.82 -14.89
C ILE A 51 -24.45 -11.31 -15.95
N LYS A 52 -25.54 -10.58 -16.21
CA LYS A 52 -26.47 -10.93 -17.32
C LYS A 52 -25.80 -10.90 -18.69
N GLU A 53 -24.91 -9.94 -18.94
CA GLU A 53 -24.12 -9.88 -20.18
C GLU A 53 -23.20 -11.10 -20.32
N ALA A 54 -22.54 -11.52 -19.24
CA ALA A 54 -21.73 -12.72 -19.22
C ALA A 54 -22.57 -13.99 -19.42
N THR A 55 -23.71 -14.11 -18.75
CA THR A 55 -24.64 -15.26 -18.87
C THR A 55 -25.18 -15.44 -20.30
N LYS A 56 -25.33 -14.36 -21.08
CA LYS A 56 -25.67 -14.46 -22.51
C LYS A 56 -24.63 -15.22 -23.33
N LEU A 57 -23.36 -15.18 -22.92
CA LEU A 57 -22.30 -15.97 -23.55
C LEU A 57 -22.31 -17.40 -23.00
N GLY A 58 -22.51 -17.58 -21.69
CA GLY A 58 -22.64 -18.88 -21.02
C GLY A 58 -22.53 -18.76 -19.49
N PRO A 59 -22.57 -19.87 -18.74
CA PRO A 59 -22.43 -19.85 -17.28
C PRO A 59 -21.18 -19.11 -16.83
N VAL A 60 -21.29 -18.33 -15.75
CA VAL A 60 -20.18 -17.54 -15.20
C VAL A 60 -19.31 -18.45 -14.33
N GLY A 61 -18.22 -18.97 -14.91
CA GLY A 61 -17.26 -19.81 -14.18
C GLY A 61 -16.20 -19.02 -13.39
N GLY A 62 -15.99 -17.73 -13.68
CA GLY A 62 -14.97 -16.95 -12.99
C GLY A 62 -15.18 -15.44 -13.00
N ILE A 63 -14.92 -14.80 -11.87
CA ILE A 63 -14.92 -13.34 -11.67
C ILE A 63 -13.54 -12.94 -11.17
N PHE A 64 -12.93 -11.97 -11.86
CA PHE A 64 -11.61 -11.44 -11.51
C PHE A 64 -11.68 -9.92 -11.36
N ASN A 65 -11.56 -9.40 -10.12
CA ASN A 65 -11.51 -7.95 -9.88
C ASN A 65 -10.06 -7.44 -9.92
N LEU A 66 -9.72 -6.82 -11.05
CA LEU A 66 -8.44 -6.13 -11.29
C LEU A 66 -8.61 -4.61 -11.29
N ALA A 67 -9.81 -4.09 -11.00
CA ALA A 67 -10.11 -2.67 -11.10
C ALA A 67 -9.36 -1.87 -10.03
N VAL A 68 -8.80 -0.74 -10.45
CA VAL A 68 -8.00 0.13 -9.59
C VAL A 68 -8.12 1.58 -10.03
N VAL A 69 -8.14 2.47 -9.04
CA VAL A 69 -7.92 3.91 -9.17
C VAL A 69 -6.98 4.29 -8.02
N LEU A 70 -5.96 5.10 -8.30
CA LEU A 70 -4.99 5.55 -7.31
C LEU A 70 -5.19 7.04 -6.97
N ARG A 71 -4.95 7.37 -5.70
CA ARG A 71 -4.95 8.71 -5.12
C ARG A 71 -3.87 8.73 -4.03
N ASP A 72 -2.63 8.59 -4.48
CA ASP A 72 -1.49 8.42 -3.59
C ASP A 72 -1.12 9.78 -3.01
N ALA A 73 -1.06 9.84 -1.68
CA ALA A 73 -0.70 11.01 -0.91
C ALA A 73 -0.44 10.59 0.55
N PHE A 74 0.47 11.28 1.24
CA PHE A 74 0.60 11.16 2.69
C PHE A 74 -0.70 11.51 3.40
N MET A 75 -0.89 10.97 4.61
CA MET A 75 -2.17 11.03 5.32
C MET A 75 -2.67 12.48 5.53
N GLU A 76 -1.76 13.41 5.81
CA GLU A 76 -2.04 14.84 5.96
C GLU A 76 -2.59 15.51 4.69
N ASN A 77 -2.36 14.92 3.52
CA ASN A 77 -2.80 15.40 2.22
C ASN A 77 -3.93 14.54 1.63
N GLN A 78 -4.46 13.59 2.39
CA GLN A 78 -5.60 12.76 1.98
C GLN A 78 -6.92 13.44 2.33
N SER A 79 -7.91 13.30 1.46
CA SER A 79 -9.30 13.69 1.73
C SER A 79 -10.23 12.48 1.78
N ALA A 80 -11.40 12.63 2.41
CA ALA A 80 -12.43 11.60 2.37
C ALA A 80 -12.86 11.24 0.93
N ALA A 81 -12.78 12.19 -0.01
CA ALA A 81 -13.07 11.97 -1.42
C ALA A 81 -12.02 11.07 -2.09
N ASP A 82 -10.76 11.17 -1.68
CA ASP A 82 -9.69 10.28 -2.17
C ASP A 82 -9.93 8.84 -1.71
N PHE A 83 -10.24 8.65 -0.43
CA PHE A 83 -10.65 7.35 0.10
C PHE A 83 -11.87 6.78 -0.65
N ALA A 84 -12.92 7.58 -0.84
CA ALA A 84 -14.11 7.12 -1.57
C ALA A 84 -13.76 6.72 -3.02
N THR A 85 -12.89 7.49 -3.68
CA THR A 85 -12.45 7.24 -5.07
C THR A 85 -11.69 5.91 -5.18
N VAL A 86 -10.75 5.66 -4.28
CA VAL A 86 -9.92 4.44 -4.28
C VAL A 86 -10.72 3.21 -3.82
N CYS A 87 -11.60 3.37 -2.84
CA CYS A 87 -12.46 2.29 -2.35
C CYS A 87 -13.52 1.87 -3.37
N ARG A 88 -14.01 2.78 -4.22
CA ARG A 88 -15.12 2.50 -5.14
C ARG A 88 -14.90 1.25 -6.04
N PRO A 89 -13.81 1.11 -6.82
CA PRO A 89 -13.60 -0.06 -7.68
C PRO A 89 -13.29 -1.36 -6.91
N LYS A 90 -12.67 -1.23 -5.73
CA LYS A 90 -12.19 -2.37 -4.95
C LYS A 90 -13.21 -2.84 -3.91
N VAL A 91 -13.62 -1.95 -3.01
CA VAL A 91 -14.57 -2.26 -1.94
C VAL A 91 -15.97 -2.43 -2.51
N GLU A 92 -16.53 -1.37 -3.10
CA GLU A 92 -17.91 -1.42 -3.58
C GLU A 92 -18.04 -2.37 -4.77
N GLY A 93 -17.10 -2.35 -5.72
CA GLY A 93 -17.06 -3.32 -6.80
C GLY A 93 -17.07 -4.78 -6.32
N THR A 94 -16.21 -5.14 -5.35
CA THR A 94 -16.16 -6.53 -4.84
C THR A 94 -17.40 -6.89 -4.04
N LYS A 95 -17.96 -5.97 -3.24
CA LYS A 95 -19.22 -6.19 -2.51
C LYS A 95 -20.38 -6.49 -3.47
N GLN A 96 -20.52 -5.72 -4.54
CA GLN A 96 -21.61 -5.93 -5.50
C GLN A 96 -21.42 -7.23 -6.29
N LEU A 97 -20.18 -7.52 -6.72
CA LEU A 97 -19.87 -8.79 -7.38
C LEU A 97 -20.13 -10.00 -6.46
N ASP A 98 -19.79 -9.91 -5.18
CA ASP A 98 -20.11 -10.95 -4.19
C ASP A 98 -21.63 -11.15 -4.08
N ALA A 99 -22.37 -10.08 -3.81
CA ALA A 99 -23.82 -10.13 -3.60
C ALA A 99 -24.59 -10.66 -4.82
N ILE A 100 -24.21 -10.25 -6.03
CA ILE A 100 -24.87 -10.69 -7.28
C ILE A 100 -24.44 -12.10 -7.66
N SER A 101 -23.16 -12.45 -7.52
CA SER A 101 -22.68 -13.80 -7.87
C SER A 101 -23.34 -14.89 -7.03
N ARG A 102 -23.57 -14.64 -5.73
CA ARG A 102 -24.32 -15.56 -4.84
C ARG A 102 -25.73 -15.88 -5.34
N LYS A 103 -26.34 -14.97 -6.10
CA LYS A 103 -27.72 -15.12 -6.60
C LYS A 103 -27.78 -15.70 -8.00
N LEU A 104 -26.83 -15.31 -8.86
CA LEU A 104 -26.94 -15.50 -10.32
C LEU A 104 -25.83 -16.37 -10.91
N CYS A 105 -24.83 -16.80 -10.13
CA CYS A 105 -23.68 -17.57 -10.62
C CYS A 105 -23.52 -18.88 -9.83
N PRO A 106 -24.44 -19.86 -9.98
CA PRO A 106 -24.37 -21.14 -9.26
C PRO A 106 -23.18 -22.02 -9.68
N GLU A 107 -22.64 -21.82 -10.88
CA GLU A 107 -21.49 -22.55 -11.45
C GLU A 107 -20.18 -21.76 -11.31
N LEU A 108 -20.09 -20.85 -10.34
CA LEU A 108 -18.89 -20.04 -10.16
C LEU A 108 -17.78 -20.88 -9.49
N ASP A 109 -16.67 -21.07 -10.20
CA ASP A 109 -15.49 -21.77 -9.69
C ASP A 109 -14.43 -20.80 -9.13
N TYR A 110 -14.35 -19.58 -9.70
CA TYR A 110 -13.31 -18.61 -9.36
C TYR A 110 -13.90 -17.26 -8.95
N PHE A 111 -13.54 -16.77 -7.78
CA PHE A 111 -13.74 -15.37 -7.37
C PHE A 111 -12.41 -14.83 -6.88
N VAL A 112 -11.76 -14.02 -7.71
CA VAL A 112 -10.38 -13.60 -7.51
C VAL A 112 -10.30 -12.09 -7.41
N ALA A 113 -9.67 -11.56 -6.37
CA ALA A 113 -9.40 -10.14 -6.20
C ALA A 113 -7.89 -9.90 -6.23
N PHE A 114 -7.43 -8.94 -7.03
CA PHE A 114 -6.03 -8.52 -7.00
C PHE A 114 -5.86 -7.49 -5.88
N SER A 115 -5.31 -7.96 -4.76
CA SER A 115 -4.81 -7.15 -3.66
C SER A 115 -3.38 -6.68 -3.95
N SER A 116 -2.71 -6.07 -2.98
CA SER A 116 -1.34 -5.58 -3.10
C SER A 116 -0.56 -5.76 -1.80
N VAL A 117 0.76 -5.90 -1.90
CA VAL A 117 1.67 -5.81 -0.75
C VAL A 117 1.55 -4.48 0.00
N SER A 118 1.09 -3.40 -0.65
CA SER A 118 0.79 -2.14 0.04
C SER A 118 -0.27 -2.30 1.14
N CYS A 119 -1.17 -3.27 1.00
CA CYS A 119 -2.11 -3.67 2.06
C CYS A 119 -1.43 -4.58 3.09
N GLY A 120 -0.80 -5.67 2.64
CA GLY A 120 -0.26 -6.69 3.53
C GLY A 120 0.97 -6.26 4.34
N ARG A 121 1.73 -5.27 3.87
CA ARG A 121 3.00 -4.81 4.48
C ARG A 121 3.10 -3.30 4.65
N GLY A 122 2.14 -2.55 4.12
CA GLY A 122 2.18 -1.09 4.12
C GLY A 122 3.02 -0.53 2.97
N ASN A 123 2.58 0.63 2.46
CA ASN A 123 3.36 1.47 1.57
C ASN A 123 3.07 2.94 1.89
N ALA A 124 4.11 3.75 2.01
CA ALA A 124 3.97 5.17 2.33
C ALA A 124 3.16 5.87 1.21
N GLY A 125 2.27 6.79 1.60
CA GLY A 125 1.39 7.49 0.66
C GLY A 125 0.21 6.68 0.12
N GLN A 126 0.05 5.40 0.49
CA GLN A 126 -1.00 4.51 -0.05
C GLN A 126 -1.97 3.98 1.01
N VAL A 127 -2.25 4.77 2.05
CA VAL A 127 -3.16 4.38 3.15
C VAL A 127 -4.57 4.04 2.66
N ASN A 128 -5.12 4.83 1.74
CA ASN A 128 -6.44 4.61 1.13
C ASN A 128 -6.48 3.35 0.24
N TYR A 129 -5.40 3.08 -0.49
CA TYR A 129 -5.23 1.90 -1.31
C TYR A 129 -5.03 0.63 -0.47
N GLY A 130 -4.26 0.72 0.62
CA GLY A 130 -4.14 -0.34 1.62
C GLY A 130 -5.49 -0.72 2.22
N LEU A 131 -6.28 0.27 2.65
CA LEU A 131 -7.65 0.07 3.14
C LEU A 131 -8.53 -0.65 2.10
N ALA A 132 -8.56 -0.14 0.86
CA ALA A 132 -9.43 -0.67 -0.18
C ALA A 132 -9.12 -2.14 -0.53
N ASN A 133 -7.84 -2.49 -0.56
CA ASN A 133 -7.39 -3.86 -0.76
C ASN A 133 -7.69 -4.76 0.45
N SER A 134 -7.45 -4.28 1.67
CA SER A 134 -7.74 -5.03 2.90
C SER A 134 -9.22 -5.39 2.98
N ALA A 135 -10.12 -4.46 2.66
CA ALA A 135 -11.55 -4.74 2.63
C ALA A 135 -11.94 -5.83 1.61
N MET A 136 -11.28 -5.91 0.44
CA MET A 136 -11.51 -7.01 -0.51
C MET A 136 -11.05 -8.36 0.03
N GLU A 137 -9.93 -8.39 0.76
CA GLU A 137 -9.43 -9.62 1.40
C GLU A 137 -10.45 -10.15 2.42
N ARG A 138 -11.02 -9.27 3.26
CA ARG A 138 -12.06 -9.66 4.22
C ARG A 138 -13.31 -10.22 3.53
N ILE A 139 -13.67 -9.71 2.34
CA ILE A 139 -14.78 -10.27 1.56
C ILE A 139 -14.43 -11.67 1.04
N CYS A 140 -13.19 -11.90 0.58
CA CYS A 140 -12.74 -13.21 0.12
C CYS A 140 -12.73 -14.24 1.26
N GLU A 141 -12.28 -13.85 2.46
CA GLU A 141 -12.36 -14.68 3.66
C GLU A 141 -13.81 -15.02 4.03
N ALA A 142 -14.71 -14.03 4.03
CA ALA A 142 -16.13 -14.25 4.31
C ALA A 142 -16.81 -15.15 3.26
N ARG A 143 -16.36 -15.11 2.01
CA ARG A 143 -16.81 -16.03 0.95
C ARG A 143 -16.35 -17.47 1.23
N GLN A 144 -15.06 -17.68 1.50
CA GLN A 144 -14.56 -19.02 1.84
C GLN A 144 -15.22 -19.60 3.09
N ALA A 145 -15.44 -18.79 4.13
CA ALA A 145 -16.15 -19.20 5.34
C ALA A 145 -17.60 -19.65 5.05
N ALA A 146 -18.21 -19.14 3.98
CA ALA A 146 -19.53 -19.53 3.50
C ALA A 146 -19.49 -20.70 2.48
N GLY A 147 -18.34 -21.34 2.27
CA GLY A 147 -18.17 -22.43 1.30
C GLY A 147 -18.17 -21.97 -0.16
N LEU A 148 -17.98 -20.67 -0.43
CA LEU A 148 -17.93 -20.10 -1.77
C LEU A 148 -16.48 -19.84 -2.21
N PRO A 149 -16.18 -19.86 -3.52
CA PRO A 149 -14.86 -19.48 -4.01
C PRO A 149 -14.54 -18.04 -3.60
N GLY A 150 -13.29 -17.80 -3.20
CA GLY A 150 -12.79 -16.48 -2.83
C GLY A 150 -11.30 -16.52 -2.59
N VAL A 151 -10.53 -15.76 -3.37
CA VAL A 151 -9.09 -15.61 -3.15
C VAL A 151 -8.66 -14.18 -3.47
N ALA A 152 -7.94 -13.57 -2.53
CA ALA A 152 -7.26 -12.30 -2.71
C ALA A 152 -5.75 -12.53 -2.85
N ILE A 153 -5.14 -11.96 -3.89
CA ILE A 153 -3.69 -12.11 -4.12
C ILE A 153 -3.01 -10.77 -3.88
N GLN A 154 -2.17 -10.69 -2.85
CA GLN A 154 -1.32 -9.55 -2.54
C GLN A 154 -0.10 -9.56 -3.47
N TRP A 155 -0.21 -8.87 -4.60
CA TRP A 155 0.89 -8.73 -5.55
C TRP A 155 1.89 -7.66 -5.11
N GLY A 156 3.18 -7.96 -5.27
CA GLY A 156 4.27 -7.00 -5.29
C GLY A 156 4.23 -6.11 -6.54
N ALA A 157 5.32 -5.39 -6.81
CA ALA A 157 5.46 -4.70 -8.09
C ALA A 157 5.31 -5.70 -9.25
N ILE A 158 4.53 -5.33 -10.28
CA ILE A 158 4.31 -6.14 -11.48
C ILE A 158 5.08 -5.51 -12.63
N GLY A 159 5.87 -6.32 -13.32
CA GLY A 159 6.61 -5.92 -14.51
C GLY A 159 5.85 -6.17 -15.81
N ASP A 160 6.48 -5.78 -16.92
CA ASP A 160 6.07 -5.93 -18.33
C ASP A 160 4.83 -5.15 -18.76
N VAL A 161 3.87 -4.91 -17.87
CA VAL A 161 2.64 -4.13 -18.10
C VAL A 161 2.12 -3.51 -16.81
N GLY A 162 1.15 -2.58 -16.94
CA GLY A 162 0.39 -2.04 -15.82
C GLY A 162 1.04 -0.83 -15.16
N LEU A 163 0.51 -0.45 -13.99
CA LEU A 163 0.75 0.85 -13.37
C LEU A 163 2.22 1.14 -13.09
N ILE A 164 3.00 0.13 -12.69
CA ILE A 164 4.43 0.31 -12.38
C ILE A 164 5.21 0.64 -13.66
N LEU A 165 5.02 -0.13 -14.73
CA LEU A 165 5.69 0.16 -16.00
C LEU A 165 5.21 1.50 -16.61
N GLU A 166 3.93 1.83 -16.49
CA GLU A 166 3.39 3.11 -16.96
C GLU A 166 3.97 4.32 -16.21
N THR A 167 4.31 4.15 -14.93
CA THR A 167 4.84 5.23 -14.09
C THR A 167 6.37 5.31 -14.12
N MET A 168 7.05 4.16 -14.09
CA MET A 168 8.51 4.07 -13.89
C MET A 168 9.29 3.67 -15.15
N GLY A 169 8.64 3.12 -16.17
CA GLY A 169 9.25 2.90 -17.49
C GLY A 169 10.18 1.69 -17.64
N ASP A 170 10.49 0.93 -16.59
CA ASP A 170 11.30 -0.29 -16.67
C ASP A 170 10.87 -1.43 -15.73
N ASN A 171 11.62 -2.54 -15.76
CA ASN A 171 11.42 -3.72 -14.90
C ASN A 171 12.50 -3.89 -13.83
N GLU A 172 13.44 -2.96 -13.76
CA GLU A 172 14.65 -3.07 -12.93
C GLU A 172 14.58 -2.12 -11.72
N THR A 173 13.65 -1.17 -11.73
CA THR A 173 13.40 -0.24 -10.63
C THR A 173 12.92 -0.99 -9.39
N VAL A 174 13.71 -0.90 -8.32
CA VAL A 174 13.39 -1.52 -7.04
C VAL A 174 12.36 -0.67 -6.29
N VAL A 175 11.17 -1.21 -6.07
CA VAL A 175 10.08 -0.53 -5.36
C VAL A 175 9.89 -1.16 -3.99
N GLY A 176 10.12 -0.39 -2.92
CA GLY A 176 9.88 -0.84 -1.54
C GLY A 176 10.62 -2.13 -1.16
N GLY A 177 11.84 -2.33 -1.65
CA GLY A 177 12.60 -3.57 -1.38
C GLY A 177 12.33 -4.72 -2.35
N THR A 178 11.44 -4.55 -3.32
CA THR A 178 11.01 -5.60 -4.25
C THR A 178 11.34 -5.24 -5.70
N LEU A 179 11.55 -6.27 -6.52
CA LEU A 179 11.67 -6.12 -7.98
C LEU A 179 10.30 -6.33 -8.65
N PRO A 180 10.02 -5.62 -9.76
CA PRO A 180 8.88 -5.90 -10.62
C PRO A 180 8.87 -7.37 -11.06
N GLN A 181 7.90 -8.13 -10.58
CA GLN A 181 7.74 -9.52 -10.94
C GLN A 181 7.31 -9.61 -12.41
N ARG A 182 8.13 -10.28 -13.25
CA ARG A 182 7.82 -10.53 -14.65
C ARG A 182 6.47 -11.21 -14.82
N MET A 183 5.73 -10.86 -15.88
CA MET A 183 4.38 -11.37 -16.15
C MET A 183 4.36 -12.89 -16.31
N SER A 184 5.42 -13.49 -16.88
CA SER A 184 5.56 -14.95 -16.94
C SER A 184 5.57 -15.60 -15.54
N SER A 185 6.26 -14.97 -14.59
CA SER A 185 6.29 -15.38 -13.18
C SER A 185 4.96 -15.13 -12.48
N CYS A 186 4.29 -13.99 -12.73
CA CYS A 186 2.96 -13.71 -12.19
C CYS A 186 1.94 -14.77 -12.66
N LEU A 187 1.91 -15.08 -13.95
CA LEU A 187 0.99 -16.08 -14.51
C LEU A 187 1.26 -17.50 -13.98
N ALA A 188 2.53 -17.89 -13.85
CA ALA A 188 2.90 -19.18 -13.26
C ALA A 188 2.56 -19.24 -11.75
N THR A 189 2.66 -18.13 -11.05
CA THR A 189 2.24 -18.03 -9.65
C THR A 189 0.73 -18.14 -9.52
N MET A 190 -0.02 -17.47 -10.40
CA MET A 190 -1.48 -17.53 -10.40
C MET A 190 -1.98 -18.97 -10.60
N ASP A 191 -1.34 -19.76 -11.48
CA ASP A 191 -1.67 -21.19 -11.62
C ASP A 191 -1.58 -21.95 -10.29
N LYS A 192 -0.53 -21.70 -9.49
CA LYS A 192 -0.35 -22.33 -8.18
C LYS A 192 -1.39 -21.83 -7.18
N PHE A 193 -1.63 -20.52 -7.16
CA PHE A 193 -2.49 -19.86 -6.17
C PHE A 193 -3.96 -20.23 -6.34
N LEU A 194 -4.44 -20.39 -7.57
CA LEU A 194 -5.82 -20.82 -7.84
C LEU A 194 -6.11 -22.26 -7.41
N GLN A 195 -5.10 -23.03 -7.00
CA GLN A 195 -5.22 -24.40 -6.48
C GLN A 195 -5.03 -24.48 -4.96
N GLN A 196 -4.81 -23.35 -4.26
CA GLN A 196 -4.59 -23.33 -2.82
C GLN A 196 -5.91 -23.12 -2.05
N PRO A 197 -6.03 -23.67 -0.83
CA PRO A 197 -7.22 -23.53 -0.01
C PRO A 197 -7.28 -22.21 0.77
N HIS A 198 -6.34 -21.28 0.56
CA HIS A 198 -6.19 -20.08 1.38
C HIS A 198 -6.91 -18.87 0.76
N ALA A 199 -7.65 -18.13 1.58
CA ALA A 199 -8.39 -16.93 1.15
C ALA A 199 -7.49 -15.77 0.73
N VAL A 200 -6.29 -15.67 1.30
CA VAL A 200 -5.33 -14.59 1.02
C VAL A 200 -3.95 -15.19 0.81
N LEU A 201 -3.33 -14.86 -0.33
CA LEU A 201 -1.98 -15.30 -0.71
C LEU A 201 -1.15 -14.08 -1.12
N ALA A 202 0.17 -14.16 -1.04
CA ALA A 202 1.07 -13.07 -1.42
C ALA A 202 2.19 -13.54 -2.35
N SER A 203 2.52 -12.72 -3.34
CA SER A 203 3.65 -12.97 -4.23
C SER A 203 4.39 -11.68 -4.54
N MET A 204 5.71 -11.70 -4.35
CA MET A 204 6.60 -10.60 -4.69
C MET A 204 8.02 -11.13 -4.91
N VAL A 205 8.81 -10.40 -5.67
CA VAL A 205 10.23 -10.72 -5.88
C VAL A 205 11.06 -9.84 -4.98
N LEU A 206 11.85 -10.43 -4.09
CA LEU A 206 12.79 -9.66 -3.26
C LEU A 206 13.92 -9.15 -4.14
N ALA A 207 14.24 -7.86 -4.02
CA ALA A 207 15.49 -7.35 -4.57
C ALA A 207 16.64 -7.89 -3.72
N GLU A 208 17.68 -8.44 -4.35
CA GLU A 208 18.87 -8.88 -3.63
C GLU A 208 19.45 -7.72 -2.82
N LYS A 209 19.76 -7.96 -1.54
CA LYS A 209 20.64 -7.06 -0.79
C LYS A 209 22.01 -7.19 -1.44
N ARG A 210 22.43 -6.18 -2.21
CA ARG A 210 23.84 -6.10 -2.61
C ARG A 210 24.66 -6.09 -1.31
N LYS A 211 25.45 -7.14 -1.10
CA LYS A 211 26.50 -7.11 -0.08
C LYS A 211 27.43 -5.97 -0.46
N SER A 212 27.60 -5.01 0.43
CA SER A 212 28.66 -4.02 0.39
C SER A 212 30.01 -4.75 0.36
N GLY A 213 30.55 -4.96 -0.83
CA GLY A 213 31.82 -5.67 -1.04
C GLY A 213 32.09 -5.91 -2.53
N GLY A 214 32.72 -4.94 -3.19
CA GLY A 214 33.27 -5.09 -4.53
C GLY A 214 33.19 -3.81 -5.38
N GLU A 215 34.33 -3.17 -5.62
CA GLU A 215 34.56 -1.91 -6.35
C GLU A 215 34.24 -1.91 -7.87
N ALA A 216 33.17 -2.58 -8.33
CA ALA A 216 32.82 -2.54 -9.75
C ALA A 216 31.30 -2.45 -9.97
N ASN A 217 30.86 -1.35 -10.59
CA ASN A 217 29.47 -0.97 -10.92
C ASN A 217 28.57 -0.51 -9.75
N GLN A 218 29.08 0.35 -8.88
CA GLN A 218 28.21 1.28 -8.15
C GLN A 218 27.74 2.36 -9.13
N VAL A 219 26.43 2.47 -9.35
CA VAL A 219 25.87 3.73 -9.86
C VAL A 219 26.21 4.78 -8.81
N GLY A 220 26.94 5.83 -9.21
CA GLY A 220 27.37 6.88 -8.29
C GLY A 220 26.16 7.48 -7.60
N LEU A 221 26.34 7.92 -6.35
CA LEU A 221 25.30 8.57 -5.54
C LEU A 221 24.53 9.65 -6.33
N LEU A 222 25.25 10.40 -7.17
CA LEU A 222 24.69 11.42 -8.06
C LEU A 222 23.77 10.85 -9.13
N GLU A 223 24.15 9.74 -9.75
CA GLU A 223 23.39 9.12 -10.82
C GLU A 223 22.13 8.45 -10.29
N ALA A 224 22.18 7.88 -9.09
CA ALA A 224 21.00 7.33 -8.41
C ALA A 224 19.96 8.42 -8.10
N VAL A 225 20.38 9.54 -7.53
CA VAL A 225 19.48 10.67 -7.26
C VAL A 225 19.01 11.33 -8.56
N GLY A 226 19.87 11.44 -9.57
CA GLY A 226 19.53 11.97 -10.89
C GLY A 226 18.43 11.18 -11.59
N ASN A 227 18.50 9.84 -11.55
CA ASN A 227 17.48 8.97 -12.14
C ASN A 227 16.10 9.14 -11.49
N ILE A 228 16.04 9.29 -10.17
CA ILE A 228 14.78 9.52 -9.44
C ILE A 228 14.14 10.86 -9.85
N LEU A 229 14.98 11.89 -10.06
CA LEU A 229 14.53 13.20 -10.54
C LEU A 229 14.29 13.26 -12.07
N GLY A 230 14.46 12.14 -12.80
CA GLY A 230 14.30 12.09 -14.25
C GLY A 230 15.40 12.83 -15.03
N ILE A 231 16.54 13.11 -14.40
CA ILE A 231 17.68 13.83 -14.97
C ILE A 231 18.62 12.82 -15.66
N LYS A 232 18.72 12.90 -16.99
CA LYS A 232 19.53 11.96 -17.79
C LYS A 232 21.03 12.25 -17.78
N ASP A 233 21.42 13.51 -17.60
CA ASP A 233 22.83 13.92 -17.50
C ASP A 233 23.04 14.84 -16.31
N VAL A 234 23.52 14.26 -15.23
CA VAL A 234 23.75 14.94 -13.95
C VAL A 234 24.83 16.01 -14.05
N LYS A 235 25.72 15.95 -15.05
CA LYS A 235 26.80 16.94 -15.26
C LYS A 235 26.30 18.28 -15.76
N THR A 236 25.07 18.32 -16.27
CA THR A 236 24.43 19.54 -16.79
C THR A 236 23.66 20.31 -15.70
N VAL A 237 23.55 19.75 -14.50
CA VAL A 237 22.83 20.33 -13.38
C VAL A 237 23.71 21.32 -12.63
N ASN A 238 23.16 22.49 -12.27
CA ASN A 238 23.85 23.44 -11.42
C ASN A 238 24.05 22.82 -10.00
N PRO A 239 25.29 22.65 -9.53
CA PRO A 239 25.58 22.00 -8.24
C PRO A 239 25.01 22.75 -7.02
N ALA A 240 24.64 24.02 -7.17
CA ALA A 240 24.09 24.85 -6.10
C ALA A 240 22.56 24.74 -5.96
N ASN A 241 21.85 24.22 -6.97
CA ASN A 241 20.39 24.06 -6.89
C ASN A 241 20.04 22.95 -5.90
N THR A 242 19.02 23.19 -5.08
CA THR A 242 18.51 22.14 -4.19
C THR A 242 17.72 21.11 -4.99
N LEU A 243 17.59 19.89 -4.46
CA LEU A 243 16.73 18.88 -5.07
C LEU A 243 15.28 19.40 -5.19
N ALA A 244 14.81 20.18 -4.21
CA ALA A 244 13.51 20.84 -4.24
C ALA A 244 13.36 21.81 -5.44
N ASP A 245 14.39 22.59 -5.74
CA ASP A 245 14.39 23.53 -6.87
C ASP A 245 14.44 22.81 -8.23
N LEU A 246 14.94 21.57 -8.24
CA LEU A 246 15.00 20.71 -9.42
C LEU A 246 13.72 19.88 -9.64
N GLY A 247 12.65 20.20 -8.90
CA GLY A 247 11.35 19.57 -9.07
C GLY A 247 11.14 18.32 -8.22
N MET A 248 11.95 18.11 -7.17
CA MET A 248 11.72 17.04 -6.20
C MET A 248 10.38 17.26 -5.48
N ASP A 249 9.42 16.40 -5.80
CA ASP A 249 8.16 16.34 -5.07
C ASP A 249 8.28 15.48 -3.79
N SER A 250 7.19 15.42 -3.02
CA SER A 250 7.16 14.67 -1.76
C SER A 250 7.33 13.16 -1.94
N LEU A 251 7.05 12.61 -3.12
CA LEU A 251 7.18 11.17 -3.43
C LEU A 251 8.63 10.85 -3.82
N MET A 252 9.20 11.64 -4.72
CA MET A 252 10.63 11.57 -5.11
C MET A 252 11.53 11.76 -3.90
N GLY A 253 11.20 12.68 -2.98
CA GLY A 253 11.96 12.88 -1.75
C GLY A 253 11.99 11.63 -0.85
N ALA A 254 10.91 10.83 -0.83
CA ALA A 254 10.87 9.57 -0.09
C ALA A 254 11.66 8.46 -0.79
N GLU A 255 11.63 8.41 -2.13
CA GLU A 255 12.46 7.49 -2.91
C GLU A 255 13.95 7.80 -2.75
N ILE A 256 14.32 9.09 -2.77
CA ILE A 256 15.68 9.56 -2.49
C ILE A 256 16.06 9.14 -1.06
N LYS A 257 15.21 9.39 -0.07
CA LYS A 257 15.45 8.96 1.32
C LYS A 257 15.77 7.48 1.43
N GLN A 258 14.89 6.64 0.90
CA GLN A 258 15.06 5.19 0.95
C GLN A 258 16.31 4.73 0.18
N THR A 259 16.61 5.37 -0.95
CA THR A 259 17.79 5.06 -1.76
C THR A 259 19.08 5.40 -1.02
N LEU A 260 19.14 6.56 -0.35
CA LEU A 260 20.27 7.01 0.46
C LEU A 260 20.49 6.09 1.67
N GLU A 261 19.44 5.80 2.43
CA GLU A 261 19.50 4.95 3.62
C GLU A 261 19.90 3.52 3.26
N ARG A 262 19.38 2.99 2.14
CA ARG A 262 19.55 1.58 1.80
C ARG A 262 20.82 1.26 1.02
N ASN A 263 21.20 2.12 0.08
CA ASN A 263 22.29 1.82 -0.86
C ASN A 263 23.61 2.48 -0.45
N TYR A 264 23.54 3.54 0.36
CA TYR A 264 24.71 4.35 0.72
C TYR A 264 24.89 4.52 2.25
N ASP A 265 24.02 3.90 3.06
CA ASP A 265 24.03 3.99 4.54
C ASP A 265 23.94 5.43 5.06
N LEU A 266 23.31 6.32 4.27
CA LEU A 266 23.14 7.73 4.58
C LEU A 266 21.73 7.96 5.17
N VAL A 267 21.66 8.19 6.47
CA VAL A 267 20.41 8.51 7.18
C VAL A 267 20.24 10.02 7.21
N LEU A 268 19.28 10.52 6.42
CA LEU A 268 18.93 11.94 6.35
C LEU A 268 17.43 12.14 6.59
N SER A 269 17.09 13.21 7.31
CA SER A 269 15.73 13.67 7.51
C SER A 269 15.12 14.20 6.20
N ALA A 270 13.79 14.27 6.13
CA ALA A 270 13.09 14.80 4.95
C ALA A 270 13.45 16.27 4.66
N GLN A 271 13.79 17.04 5.71
CA GLN A 271 14.23 18.44 5.57
C GLN A 271 15.66 18.52 5.02
N GLU A 272 16.56 17.65 5.47
CA GLU A 272 17.91 17.55 4.92
C GLU A 272 17.89 17.12 3.46
N ILE A 273 16.99 16.22 3.08
CA ILE A 273 16.80 15.78 1.70
C ILE A 273 16.25 16.90 0.82
N ARG A 274 15.34 17.72 1.34
CA ARG A 274 14.86 18.92 0.63
C ARG A 274 15.96 19.94 0.37
N GLY A 275 16.88 20.10 1.33
CA GLY A 275 18.01 21.02 1.23
C GLY A 275 19.27 20.44 0.59
N LEU A 276 19.26 19.18 0.15
CA LEU A 276 20.39 18.55 -0.53
C LEU A 276 20.61 19.21 -1.89
N THR A 277 21.88 19.29 -2.30
CA THR A 277 22.28 19.77 -3.62
C THR A 277 23.15 18.71 -4.29
N PHE A 278 23.26 18.75 -5.62
CA PHE A 278 24.18 17.86 -6.35
C PHE A 278 25.64 18.08 -5.98
N GLY A 279 26.02 19.29 -5.54
CA GLY A 279 27.33 19.55 -4.94
C GLY A 279 27.58 18.76 -3.66
N LYS A 280 26.64 18.81 -2.70
CA LYS A 280 26.73 18.04 -1.45
C LYS A 280 26.72 16.52 -1.68
N LEU A 281 25.93 16.04 -2.65
CA LEU A 281 25.94 14.63 -3.04
C LEU A 281 27.30 14.21 -3.61
N SER A 282 28.02 15.12 -4.30
CA SER A 282 29.36 14.84 -4.82
C SER A 282 30.41 14.76 -3.72
N GLU A 283 30.28 15.60 -2.70
CA GLU A 283 31.14 15.55 -1.51
C GLU A 283 30.91 14.24 -0.74
N LEU A 284 29.65 13.84 -0.52
CA LEU A 284 29.29 12.58 0.14
C LEU A 284 29.76 11.34 -0.65
N SER A 285 29.85 11.43 -1.98
CA SER A 285 30.27 10.34 -2.85
C SER A 285 31.80 10.17 -2.96
N SER A 286 32.59 11.19 -2.59
CA SER A 286 34.04 11.22 -2.84
C SER A 286 34.89 10.73 -1.65
N GLY A 287 34.28 10.22 -0.58
CA GLY A 287 35.00 9.61 0.54
C GLY A 287 35.72 10.64 1.40
N GLY A 288 34.97 11.38 2.22
CA GLY A 288 35.52 12.17 3.31
C GLY A 288 35.65 11.31 4.57
N ASP A 289 36.87 10.89 4.88
CA ASP A 289 37.25 10.33 6.17
C ASP A 289 36.91 11.33 7.29
N GLY A 290 36.49 10.83 8.46
CA GLY A 290 36.08 11.67 9.58
C GLY A 290 37.20 12.62 10.01
N GLY A 291 36.98 13.92 9.83
CA GLY A 291 37.85 14.98 10.33
C GLY A 291 37.03 16.06 11.02
N GLU A 292 37.27 16.24 12.32
CA GLU A 292 36.70 17.32 13.14
C GLU A 292 36.83 18.68 12.43
N ALA A 293 35.70 19.30 12.11
CA ALA A 293 35.68 20.72 11.77
C ALA A 293 35.70 21.53 13.08
N ALA A 294 36.81 22.22 13.33
CA ALA A 294 36.95 23.20 14.40
C ALA A 294 35.88 24.32 14.27
N PRO A 295 35.39 24.89 15.38
CA PRO A 295 34.23 25.77 15.38
C PRO A 295 34.60 27.18 14.88
N THR A 296 34.05 27.58 13.74
CA THR A 296 33.94 29.00 13.38
C THR A 296 32.89 29.68 14.24
N GLN A 297 33.31 30.68 15.01
CA GLN A 297 32.48 31.51 15.86
C GLN A 297 31.37 32.22 15.06
N ALA A 298 30.12 32.03 15.49
CA ALA A 298 28.99 32.87 15.15
C ALA A 298 28.62 33.75 16.38
N PRO A 299 28.10 34.97 16.18
CA PRO A 299 27.98 35.96 17.23
C PRO A 299 26.87 35.62 18.23
N ALA A 300 27.08 36.01 19.49
CA ALA A 300 26.19 35.78 20.60
C ALA A 300 24.81 36.44 20.41
N ALA A 301 23.73 35.66 20.55
CA ALA A 301 22.42 36.15 20.93
C ALA A 301 21.51 35.02 21.47
N THR A 302 21.24 35.11 22.77
CA THR A 302 19.97 34.87 23.50
C THR A 302 19.26 33.51 23.47
N ASP A 303 18.95 33.04 24.68
CA ASP A 303 18.15 31.87 25.06
C ASP A 303 16.95 31.58 24.14
N ALA A 304 16.99 30.43 23.47
CA ALA A 304 15.81 29.81 22.85
C ALA A 304 15.84 28.29 23.09
N ALA A 305 14.69 27.74 23.51
CA ALA A 305 14.46 26.36 23.91
C ALA A 305 14.89 25.31 22.85
N PRO A 306 15.23 24.06 23.25
CA PRO A 306 15.73 23.06 22.32
C PRO A 306 14.67 22.68 21.27
N VAL A 307 15.07 22.77 20.00
CA VAL A 307 14.31 22.35 18.82
C VAL A 307 14.15 20.82 18.86
N LYS A 308 12.91 20.33 18.91
CA LYS A 308 12.58 18.91 18.77
C LYS A 308 12.69 18.51 17.31
N ASP A 309 13.53 17.52 17.03
CA ASP A 309 13.54 16.76 15.77
C ASP A 309 12.17 16.07 15.58
N THR A 310 11.44 16.44 14.53
CA THR A 310 10.07 15.99 14.26
C THR A 310 9.99 14.86 13.23
N THR A 311 11.14 14.32 12.78
CA THR A 311 11.17 13.31 11.70
C THR A 311 11.34 11.87 12.16
N GLN A 312 11.67 11.66 13.44
CA GLN A 312 11.48 10.39 14.12
C GLN A 312 10.30 10.53 15.08
N VAL A 313 9.26 9.70 14.91
CA VAL A 313 8.33 9.46 16.02
C VAL A 313 9.08 8.62 17.05
N GLN A 314 9.87 9.26 17.91
CA GLN A 314 10.34 8.62 19.12
C GLN A 314 9.11 8.32 19.97
N PHE A 315 8.69 7.06 19.97
CA PHE A 315 7.69 6.58 20.90
C PHE A 315 8.29 6.67 22.30
N GLN A 316 7.96 7.73 23.04
CA GLN A 316 8.17 7.80 24.47
C GLN A 316 7.18 6.85 25.15
N ALA A 317 7.39 5.55 24.98
CA ALA A 317 6.77 4.56 25.84
C ALA A 317 7.55 4.58 27.16
N ALA A 318 6.98 5.21 28.19
CA ALA A 318 7.54 5.16 29.54
C ALA A 318 7.63 3.71 30.07
N GLU A 319 6.84 2.79 29.51
CA GLU A 319 6.81 1.36 29.83
C GLU A 319 6.75 0.53 28.54
N LEU A 320 7.66 -0.44 28.39
CA LEU A 320 7.71 -1.37 27.24
C LEU A 320 6.50 -2.31 27.16
N VAL A 321 5.88 -2.62 28.31
CA VAL A 321 4.67 -3.42 28.38
C VAL A 321 3.65 -2.68 29.25
N PRO A 322 2.48 -2.32 28.71
CA PRO A 322 1.46 -1.60 29.46
C PRO A 322 0.89 -2.48 30.58
N LYS A 323 0.57 -1.86 31.71
CA LYS A 323 -0.08 -2.52 32.86
C LYS A 323 -1.60 -2.60 32.73
N GLU A 324 -2.20 -1.60 32.10
CA GLU A 324 -3.65 -1.48 31.95
C GLU A 324 -4.08 -1.89 30.54
N THR A 325 -4.95 -2.89 30.43
CA THR A 325 -5.46 -3.35 29.14
C THR A 325 -6.44 -2.36 28.51
N LEU A 326 -7.27 -1.69 29.30
CA LEU A 326 -8.22 -0.69 28.82
C LEU A 326 -7.82 0.68 29.38
N LYS A 327 -7.48 1.62 28.48
CA LYS A 327 -7.04 2.97 28.85
C LYS A 327 -7.93 4.02 28.21
N GLN A 328 -8.52 4.92 29.01
CA GLN A 328 -9.23 6.06 28.45
C GLN A 328 -8.23 7.03 27.80
N LEU A 329 -8.50 7.39 26.54
CA LEU A 329 -7.68 8.33 25.79
C LEU A 329 -8.32 9.74 25.84
N PRO A 330 -7.53 10.81 25.68
CA PRO A 330 -8.09 12.15 25.56
C PRO A 330 -9.05 12.20 24.37
N SER A 331 -10.21 12.86 24.53
CA SER A 331 -11.22 13.03 23.49
C SER A 331 -11.95 14.38 23.67
N LYS A 332 -12.63 14.87 22.62
CA LYS A 332 -13.37 16.15 22.69
C LYS A 332 -14.66 16.06 23.51
N SER A 333 -15.18 14.85 23.71
CA SER A 333 -16.40 14.60 24.47
C SER A 333 -16.25 13.36 25.34
N SER A 334 -16.85 13.40 26.53
CA SER A 334 -17.04 12.27 27.44
C SER A 334 -18.42 11.63 27.33
N SER A 335 -19.27 12.11 26.41
CA SER A 335 -20.62 11.59 26.17
C SER A 335 -20.81 11.09 24.74
N GLY A 336 -21.64 10.07 24.57
CA GLY A 336 -21.93 9.42 23.29
C GLY A 336 -21.42 7.99 23.19
N THR A 337 -21.62 7.35 22.04
CA THR A 337 -21.13 5.98 21.79
C THR A 337 -19.59 5.97 21.78
N PRO A 338 -18.95 5.16 22.63
CA PRO A 338 -17.49 5.12 22.69
C PRO A 338 -16.87 4.48 21.45
N ILE A 339 -15.69 4.96 21.05
CA ILE A 339 -14.83 4.32 20.04
C ILE A 339 -13.71 3.56 20.76
N PHE A 340 -13.51 2.31 20.37
CA PHE A 340 -12.40 1.49 20.83
C PHE A 340 -11.29 1.46 19.78
N ILE A 341 -10.06 1.72 20.21
CA ILE A 341 -8.88 1.72 19.35
C ILE A 341 -7.95 0.59 19.82
N VAL A 342 -7.64 -0.34 18.94
CA VAL A 342 -6.69 -1.42 19.22
C VAL A 342 -5.27 -0.93 18.97
N HIS A 343 -4.33 -1.30 19.85
CA HIS A 343 -2.93 -0.95 19.73
C HIS A 343 -2.31 -1.37 18.37
N PRO A 344 -1.31 -0.62 17.87
CA PRO A 344 -0.43 -1.06 16.77
C PRO A 344 0.55 -2.15 17.23
N ILE A 345 1.46 -2.62 16.38
CA ILE A 345 2.33 -3.78 16.66
C ILE A 345 3.16 -3.64 17.95
N GLU A 346 3.41 -2.40 18.39
CA GLU A 346 4.15 -2.05 19.61
C GLU A 346 3.40 -2.33 20.91
N GLY A 347 2.11 -2.70 20.85
CA GLY A 347 1.34 -3.09 22.04
C GLY A 347 0.75 -1.92 22.85
N VAL A 348 1.08 -0.67 22.51
CA VAL A 348 0.67 0.54 23.27
C VAL A 348 -0.12 1.53 22.42
N VAL A 349 -1.13 2.18 23.01
CA VAL A 349 -2.00 3.13 22.29
C VAL A 349 -1.52 4.59 22.35
N THR A 350 -0.36 4.85 22.96
CA THR A 350 0.18 6.21 23.18
C THR A 350 0.30 6.99 21.88
N ALA A 351 0.75 6.33 20.80
CA ALA A 351 0.86 6.92 19.48
C ALA A 351 -0.48 7.46 18.92
N LEU A 352 -1.59 6.93 19.42
CA LEU A 352 -2.94 7.24 18.93
C LEU A 352 -3.64 8.29 19.79
N GLN A 353 -2.98 8.83 20.82
CA GLN A 353 -3.54 9.88 21.70
C GLN A 353 -3.88 11.16 20.95
N ALA A 354 -3.01 11.61 20.04
CA ALA A 354 -3.26 12.82 19.25
C ALA A 354 -4.48 12.67 18.33
N LEU A 355 -4.68 11.47 17.78
CA LEU A 355 -5.88 11.12 17.00
C LEU A 355 -7.12 11.08 17.90
N ALA A 356 -7.04 10.39 19.03
CA ALA A 356 -8.14 10.28 20.00
C ALA A 356 -8.63 11.66 20.46
N ALA A 357 -7.70 12.59 20.72
CA ALA A 357 -8.01 13.95 21.17
C ALA A 357 -8.84 14.76 20.16
N GLN A 358 -8.88 14.34 18.89
CA GLN A 358 -9.67 15.00 17.85
C GLN A 358 -11.08 14.44 17.71
N LEU A 359 -11.38 13.29 18.31
CA LEU A 359 -12.66 12.58 18.14
C LEU A 359 -13.78 13.18 19.03
N PRO A 360 -15.02 13.30 18.50
CA PRO A 360 -16.15 13.95 19.17
C PRO A 360 -16.90 13.05 20.17
N CYS A 361 -16.31 11.93 20.59
CA CYS A 361 -16.92 10.91 21.45
C CYS A 361 -15.87 10.32 22.41
N PRO A 362 -16.27 9.58 23.46
CA PRO A 362 -15.31 8.90 24.33
C PRO A 362 -14.45 7.93 23.54
N VAL A 363 -13.14 7.89 23.84
CA VAL A 363 -12.20 6.99 23.17
C VAL A 363 -11.50 6.12 24.21
N TYR A 364 -11.52 4.81 24.01
CA TYR A 364 -10.81 3.85 24.85
C TYR A 364 -9.80 3.07 24.01
N GLY A 365 -8.56 3.05 24.47
CA GLY A 365 -7.49 2.27 23.87
C GLY A 365 -7.37 0.89 24.51
N LEU A 366 -7.30 -0.15 23.68
CA LEU A 366 -7.01 -1.53 24.07
C LEU A 366 -5.50 -1.78 23.90
N GLN A 367 -4.81 -1.98 25.01
CA GLN A 367 -3.36 -2.19 25.08
C GLN A 367 -3.01 -3.69 25.22
N CYS A 368 -1.86 -4.08 24.69
CA CYS A 368 -1.33 -5.44 24.80
C CYS A 368 -0.57 -5.63 26.12
N THR A 369 -1.26 -6.08 27.15
CA THR A 369 -0.63 -6.40 28.45
C THR A 369 -0.05 -7.83 28.45
N THR A 370 0.69 -8.20 29.48
CA THR A 370 1.24 -9.57 29.63
C THR A 370 0.17 -10.67 29.69
N GLN A 371 -1.09 -10.31 29.97
CA GLN A 371 -2.22 -11.24 30.02
C GLN A 371 -2.90 -11.42 28.66
N ALA A 372 -2.57 -10.60 27.67
CA ALA A 372 -3.17 -10.67 26.35
C ALA A 372 -2.71 -11.95 25.61
N PRO A 373 -3.64 -12.84 25.22
CA PRO A 373 -3.29 -14.06 24.49
C PRO A 373 -2.87 -13.73 23.06
N LEU A 374 -1.67 -14.15 22.65
CA LEU A 374 -1.08 -13.83 21.35
C LEU A 374 -1.11 -15.02 20.37
N GLU A 375 -1.77 -16.13 20.71
CA GLU A 375 -1.78 -17.33 19.88
C GLU A 375 -2.73 -17.22 18.68
N SER A 376 -3.75 -16.36 18.76
CA SER A 376 -4.62 -16.04 17.63
C SER A 376 -5.36 -14.71 17.82
N ILE A 377 -5.77 -14.11 16.70
CA ILE A 377 -6.58 -12.87 16.69
C ILE A 377 -7.91 -13.10 17.42
N GLN A 378 -8.52 -14.29 17.28
CA GLN A 378 -9.80 -14.62 17.91
C GLN A 378 -9.68 -14.64 19.44
N LYS A 379 -8.60 -15.22 19.98
CA LYS A 379 -8.36 -15.23 21.43
C LYS A 379 -8.07 -13.82 21.96
N LEU A 380 -7.27 -13.05 21.23
CA LEU A 380 -6.97 -11.66 21.59
C LEU A 380 -8.24 -10.80 21.60
N ALA A 381 -9.09 -10.92 20.58
CA ALA A 381 -10.36 -10.23 20.50
C ALA A 381 -11.31 -10.63 21.65
N ALA A 382 -11.42 -11.93 21.95
CA ALA A 382 -12.24 -12.43 23.07
C ALA A 382 -11.76 -11.86 24.41
N PHE A 383 -10.44 -11.81 24.64
CA PHE A 383 -9.84 -11.19 25.82
C PHE A 383 -10.22 -9.71 25.96
N TYR A 384 -10.12 -8.93 24.88
CA TYR A 384 -10.49 -7.51 24.91
C TYR A 384 -11.98 -7.28 25.15
N ILE A 385 -12.85 -8.11 24.58
CA ILE A 385 -14.29 -8.05 24.85
C ILE A 385 -14.56 -8.34 26.34
N GLN A 386 -13.90 -9.35 26.92
CA GLN A 386 -14.07 -9.70 28.33
C GLN A 386 -13.61 -8.57 29.25
N VAL A 387 -12.46 -7.96 28.97
CA VAL A 387 -11.94 -6.80 29.73
C VAL A 387 -12.94 -5.65 29.73
N TYR A 388 -13.55 -5.36 28.58
CA TYR A 388 -14.60 -4.35 28.50
C TYR A 388 -15.82 -4.71 29.36
N LEU A 389 -16.36 -5.93 29.24
CA LEU A 389 -17.53 -6.36 30.01
C LEU A 389 -17.33 -6.25 31.53
N LEU A 390 -16.13 -6.61 32.00
CA LEU A 390 -15.75 -6.49 33.42
C LEU A 390 -15.65 -5.03 33.86
N SER A 391 -15.11 -4.14 33.01
CA SER A 391 -15.03 -2.71 33.30
C SER A 391 -16.41 -2.02 33.30
N SER A 392 -17.35 -2.47 32.47
CA SER A 392 -18.73 -1.95 32.42
C SER A 392 -19.63 -2.46 33.54
N SER A 393 -19.23 -3.51 34.26
CA SER A 393 -19.96 -4.03 35.41
C SER A 393 -19.57 -3.34 36.74
N SER A 394 -18.56 -2.47 36.69
CA SER A 394 -17.95 -1.78 37.85
C SER A 394 -18.24 -0.28 37.89
N ASN A 395 -18.99 0.25 36.91
CA ASN A 395 -19.52 1.62 36.82
C ASN A 395 -21.05 1.54 36.68
#